data_AF-A0A832K8N2-F1
#
_entry.id   AF-A0A832K8N2-F1
#
_cell.length_a   1.000
_cell.length_b   1.000
_cell.length_c   1.000
_cell.angle_alpha   90.00
_cell.angle_beta   90.00
_cell.angle_gamma   90.00
#
_symmetry.space_group_name_H-M   'P 1'
#
loop_
_entity.id
_entity.type
_entity.pdbx_description
1 polymer ?
#
loop_
_entity_poly.entity_id
_entity_poly.type
_entity_poly.pdbx_seq_one_letter_code
_entity_poly.pdbx_strand_id
1 'polypeptide(L)'
;IVPLDPRGFKVHSTLPPNEEESLRPFLWRFWIRTPARGRIAVFDRSWYRRVLADRVDRLVKGRQLQQAYEDIRSFERQLADDGTVILKFFLHISKKEQKKRFRKLMKNKATRWRVSAGDLKRHRQYAEYLAATNDMLAETDSEDAPWTIVEAHDRRFATLKVFSTIANALERQLADKPGKGSGEFTPEGTAEKTKTGFSEIFTRSVLDNVDLDRKLTREEYQRKLDDRQERLRELEHEIYGRRVPVVILYEGWDAAGKGGNIRRLVQNLDPRGYEVIPIAAPNDIEKAHHYLWRFWTQLPKAGHIALFDRSWYGRVLVERVEGFCSEAQWKRAYREINEMEQHMVHFGAVIVKFWLHVDKDEQLRRFKQRQKTAAKRWKITAEDWRNREKWDLYKTAIEEMITRTSTPFAPWTVVESNCKWYARVKTLETVIEAIEKRLAEKK
;
A
#
# COMPACT_ATOMS: atom_id res chain seq x y z
N ILE A 1 -18.65 29.93 22.24
CA ILE A 1 -18.25 28.74 21.47
C ILE A 1 -16.82 28.98 20.98
N VAL A 2 -15.84 28.30 21.56
CA VAL A 2 -14.45 28.36 21.06
C VAL A 2 -14.40 27.53 19.77
N PRO A 3 -13.97 28.10 18.63
CA PRO A 3 -13.84 27.33 17.40
C PRO A 3 -12.78 26.23 17.56
N LEU A 4 -12.83 25.19 16.74
CA LEU A 4 -11.77 24.19 16.68
C LEU A 4 -10.42 24.87 16.47
N ASP A 5 -9.40 24.45 17.22
CA ASP A 5 -8.06 25.00 17.11
C ASP A 5 -7.47 24.67 15.72
N PRO A 6 -7.13 25.67 14.89
CA PRO A 6 -6.59 25.45 13.56
C PRO A 6 -5.25 24.69 13.56
N ARG A 7 -4.55 24.62 14.70
CA ARG A 7 -3.33 23.82 14.86
C ARG A 7 -3.65 22.32 14.89
N GLY A 8 -4.86 21.93 15.25
CA GLY A 8 -5.30 20.53 15.42
C GLY A 8 -5.72 19.84 14.11
N PHE A 9 -5.93 20.59 13.03
CA PHE A 9 -6.41 20.02 11.77
C PHE A 9 -5.73 20.61 10.53
N LYS A 10 -5.78 19.86 9.43
CA LYS A 10 -5.32 20.31 8.12
C LYS A 10 -6.43 20.20 7.08
N VAL A 11 -6.63 21.27 6.31
CA VAL A 11 -7.60 21.27 5.21
C VAL A 11 -6.87 21.06 3.89
N HIS A 12 -7.32 20.06 3.13
CA HIS A 12 -6.83 19.72 1.81
C HIS A 12 -7.91 20.04 0.78
N SER A 13 -7.71 21.11 0.00
CA SER A 13 -8.52 21.37 -1.18
C SER A 13 -8.03 20.49 -2.32
N THR A 14 -8.78 19.45 -2.64
CA THR A 14 -8.32 18.43 -3.60
C THR A 14 -8.70 18.82 -5.02
N LEU A 15 -7.73 19.45 -5.68
CA LEU A 15 -7.77 19.85 -7.08
C LEU A 15 -7.61 18.63 -8.00
N PRO A 16 -7.74 18.78 -9.35
CA PRO A 16 -7.30 17.73 -10.27
C PRO A 16 -5.85 17.33 -9.95
N PRO A 17 -5.47 16.06 -10.15
CA PRO A 17 -4.10 15.64 -9.85
C PRO A 17 -3.08 16.45 -10.65
N ASN A 18 -1.98 16.82 -10.00
CA ASN A 18 -0.82 17.38 -10.70
C ASN A 18 -0.09 16.27 -11.47
N GLU A 19 0.97 16.63 -12.21
CA GLU A 19 1.75 15.67 -12.99
C GLU A 19 2.26 14.51 -12.13
N GLU A 20 2.83 14.80 -10.97
CA GLU A 20 3.34 13.76 -10.07
C GLU A 20 2.24 12.83 -9.54
N GLU A 21 1.10 13.38 -9.13
CA GLU A 21 -0.04 12.62 -8.62
C GLU A 21 -0.66 11.74 -9.72
N SER A 22 -0.63 12.20 -10.97
CA SER A 22 -1.14 11.46 -12.13
C SER A 22 -0.30 10.24 -12.51
N LEU A 23 0.97 10.22 -12.10
CA LEU A 23 1.90 9.12 -12.30
C LEU A 23 1.84 8.06 -11.19
N ARG A 24 0.85 8.11 -10.28
CA ARG A 24 0.66 7.15 -9.19
C ARG A 24 -0.82 6.74 -9.05
N PRO A 25 -1.13 5.64 -8.32
CA PRO A 25 -2.52 5.26 -8.04
C PRO A 25 -3.31 6.44 -7.45
N PHE A 26 -4.57 6.62 -7.85
CA PHE A 26 -5.32 7.84 -7.50
C PHE A 26 -5.49 8.05 -5.99
N LEU A 27 -5.47 6.96 -5.20
CA LEU A 27 -5.53 7.00 -3.74
C LEU A 27 -4.21 7.35 -3.07
N TRP A 28 -3.06 7.22 -3.76
CA TRP A 28 -1.73 7.52 -3.22
C TRP A 28 -1.68 8.93 -2.59
N ARG A 29 -2.23 9.91 -3.31
CA ARG A 29 -2.22 11.32 -2.87
C ARG A 29 -3.05 11.58 -1.61
N PHE A 30 -3.94 10.66 -1.25
CA PHE A 30 -4.76 10.71 -0.05
C PHE A 30 -4.11 9.93 1.08
N TRP A 31 -3.56 8.73 0.79
CA TRP A 31 -2.74 7.96 1.73
C TRP A 31 -1.68 8.84 2.39
N ILE A 32 -0.85 9.52 1.62
CA ILE A 32 0.24 10.37 2.16
C ILE A 32 -0.25 11.61 2.92
N ARG A 33 -1.55 11.94 2.84
CA ARG A 33 -2.20 13.08 3.51
C ARG A 33 -3.13 12.67 4.63
N THR A 34 -3.26 11.38 4.92
CA THR A 34 -3.98 10.91 6.10
C THR A 34 -3.38 11.56 7.35
N PRO A 35 -4.20 11.94 8.35
CA PRO A 35 -3.69 12.60 9.53
C PRO A 35 -2.89 11.61 10.39
N ALA A 36 -1.88 12.12 11.10
CA ALA A 36 -1.28 11.37 12.20
C ALA A 36 -2.32 11.14 13.32
N ARG A 37 -2.13 10.11 14.14
CA ARG A 37 -2.97 9.83 15.31
C ARG A 37 -3.13 11.08 16.18
N GLY A 38 -4.38 11.40 16.53
CA GLY A 38 -4.73 12.61 17.30
C GLY A 38 -4.84 13.90 16.48
N ARG A 39 -4.70 13.85 15.16
CA ARG A 39 -4.93 14.99 14.25
C ARG A 39 -6.14 14.76 13.36
N ILE A 40 -6.65 15.85 12.79
CA ILE A 40 -7.79 15.82 11.86
C ILE A 40 -7.32 16.24 10.46
N ALA A 41 -7.77 15.54 9.42
CA ALA A 41 -7.63 15.97 8.04
C ALA A 41 -9.02 16.18 7.43
N VAL A 42 -9.22 17.33 6.79
CA VAL A 42 -10.46 17.66 6.08
C VAL A 42 -10.16 17.69 4.59
N PHE A 43 -10.80 16.82 3.81
CA PHE A 43 -10.65 16.77 2.36
C PHE A 43 -11.85 17.44 1.68
N ASP A 44 -11.67 18.66 1.18
CA ASP A 44 -12.63 19.29 0.27
C ASP A 44 -12.50 18.65 -1.11
N ARG A 45 -13.56 17.96 -1.58
CA ARG A 45 -13.68 17.24 -2.87
C ARG A 45 -12.80 15.98 -3.03
N SER A 46 -12.75 15.14 -1.99
CA SER A 46 -11.90 13.95 -1.77
C SER A 46 -11.82 12.89 -2.91
N TRP A 47 -11.44 11.64 -2.60
CA TRP A 47 -11.28 10.55 -3.57
C TRP A 47 -12.56 10.25 -4.38
N TYR A 48 -13.72 10.64 -3.87
CA TYR A 48 -15.02 10.49 -4.54
C TYR A 48 -15.14 11.22 -5.88
N ARG A 49 -14.31 12.24 -6.13
CA ARG A 49 -14.29 12.92 -7.42
C ARG A 49 -14.12 11.94 -8.60
N ARG A 50 -13.31 10.90 -8.41
CA ARG A 50 -13.01 9.87 -9.42
C ARG A 50 -14.25 9.11 -9.87
N VAL A 51 -15.16 8.82 -8.94
CA VAL A 51 -16.39 8.06 -9.20
C VAL A 51 -17.60 8.96 -9.50
N LEU A 52 -17.45 10.27 -9.32
CA LEU A 52 -18.46 11.29 -9.63
C LEU A 52 -18.15 12.07 -10.91
N ALA A 53 -17.25 13.04 -10.82
CA ALA A 53 -16.99 13.98 -11.91
C ALA A 53 -16.34 13.28 -13.09
N ASP A 54 -15.32 12.46 -12.82
CA ASP A 54 -14.60 11.75 -13.89
C ASP A 54 -15.49 10.69 -14.56
N ARG A 55 -16.48 10.13 -13.83
CA ARG A 55 -17.52 9.26 -14.38
C ARG A 55 -18.44 10.01 -15.35
N VAL A 56 -19.02 11.13 -14.90
CA VAL A 56 -19.97 11.91 -15.73
C VAL A 56 -19.27 12.57 -16.92
N ASP A 57 -18.02 13.00 -16.75
CA ASP A 57 -17.18 13.53 -17.83
C ASP A 57 -16.59 12.40 -18.71
N ARG A 58 -16.96 11.12 -18.47
CA ARG A 58 -16.55 9.93 -19.24
C ARG A 58 -15.03 9.73 -19.34
N LEU A 59 -14.31 10.17 -18.33
CA LEU A 59 -12.86 10.00 -18.18
C LEU A 59 -12.47 8.63 -17.61
N VAL A 60 -13.44 7.87 -17.08
CA VAL A 60 -13.24 6.55 -16.49
C VAL A 60 -14.18 5.53 -17.17
N LYS A 61 -13.64 4.40 -17.61
CA LYS A 61 -14.41 3.30 -18.21
C LYS A 61 -15.10 2.46 -17.13
N GLY A 62 -16.14 1.71 -17.50
CA GLY A 62 -16.95 0.91 -16.55
C GLY A 62 -16.14 -0.01 -15.63
N ARG A 63 -15.20 -0.79 -16.16
CA ARG A 63 -14.31 -1.64 -15.33
C ARG A 63 -13.45 -0.84 -14.35
N GLN A 64 -12.88 0.28 -14.81
CA GLN A 64 -12.05 1.15 -13.97
C GLN A 64 -12.88 1.86 -12.89
N LEU A 65 -14.17 2.08 -13.14
CA LEU A 65 -15.09 2.65 -12.16
C LEU A 65 -15.38 1.66 -11.03
N GLN A 66 -15.63 0.39 -11.36
CA GLN A 66 -15.86 -0.65 -10.35
C GLN A 66 -14.60 -0.86 -9.48
N GLN A 67 -13.44 -0.92 -10.12
CA GLN A 67 -12.16 -0.97 -9.42
C GLN A 67 -11.96 0.23 -8.49
N ALA A 68 -12.36 1.43 -8.92
CA ALA A 68 -12.28 2.62 -8.06
C ALA A 68 -13.19 2.52 -6.83
N TYR A 69 -14.39 1.93 -6.94
CA TYR A 69 -15.25 1.69 -5.76
C TYR A 69 -14.64 0.67 -4.80
N GLU A 70 -14.09 -0.43 -5.31
CA GLU A 70 -13.37 -1.43 -4.51
C GLU A 70 -12.17 -0.80 -3.80
N ASP A 71 -11.38 0.00 -4.51
CA ASP A 71 -10.22 0.69 -3.96
C ASP A 71 -10.63 1.68 -2.85
N ILE A 72 -11.74 2.41 -3.02
CA ILE A 72 -12.27 3.35 -2.04
C ILE A 72 -12.74 2.62 -0.77
N ARG A 73 -13.52 1.54 -0.92
CA ARG A 73 -14.02 0.76 0.24
C ARG A 73 -12.89 0.17 1.05
N SER A 74 -11.91 -0.45 0.38
CA SER A 74 -10.73 -1.02 1.04
C SER A 74 -9.89 0.05 1.72
N PHE A 75 -9.68 1.21 1.10
CA PHE A 75 -8.98 2.35 1.71
C PHE A 75 -9.66 2.84 2.98
N GLU A 76 -10.98 3.04 2.95
CA GLU A 76 -11.74 3.51 4.11
C GLU A 76 -11.72 2.48 5.24
N ARG A 77 -11.96 1.21 4.92
CA ARG A 77 -11.92 0.11 5.88
C ARG A 77 -10.54 -0.03 6.52
N GLN A 78 -9.46 0.01 5.74
CA GLN A 78 -8.09 -0.10 6.27
C GLN A 78 -7.79 1.00 7.30
N LEU A 79 -8.18 2.25 7.00
CA LEU A 79 -8.00 3.35 7.93
C LEU A 79 -8.86 3.18 9.19
N ALA A 80 -10.12 2.75 9.04
CA ALA A 80 -11.03 2.52 10.15
C ALA A 80 -10.57 1.36 11.07
N ASP A 81 -10.13 0.24 10.49
CA ASP A 81 -9.57 -0.91 11.23
C ASP A 81 -8.36 -0.51 12.09
N ASP A 82 -7.59 0.49 11.67
CA ASP A 82 -6.45 1.05 12.42
C ASP A 82 -6.84 2.18 13.40
N GLY A 83 -8.13 2.46 13.53
CA GLY A 83 -8.72 3.39 14.49
C GLY A 83 -8.95 4.81 13.95
N THR A 84 -8.96 5.01 12.64
CA THR A 84 -9.31 6.30 12.04
C THR A 84 -10.82 6.49 12.01
N VAL A 85 -11.31 7.62 12.54
CA VAL A 85 -12.72 7.99 12.45
C VAL A 85 -12.96 8.70 11.11
N ILE A 86 -13.74 8.09 10.23
CA ILE A 86 -14.05 8.65 8.91
C ILE A 86 -15.46 9.23 8.93
N LEU A 87 -15.57 10.53 8.65
CA LEU A 87 -16.85 11.23 8.55
C LEU A 87 -17.04 11.77 7.14
N LYS A 88 -18.15 11.37 6.51
CA LYS A 88 -18.46 11.73 5.13
C LYS A 88 -19.74 12.53 5.07
N PHE A 89 -19.69 13.67 4.38
CA PHE A 89 -20.82 14.58 4.30
C PHE A 89 -21.16 14.86 2.84
N PHE A 90 -22.39 14.53 2.45
CA PHE A 90 -22.93 14.93 1.15
C PHE A 90 -23.88 16.11 1.33
N LEU A 91 -23.44 17.31 0.91
CA LEU A 91 -24.22 18.54 1.01
C LEU A 91 -25.21 18.65 -0.16
N HIS A 92 -26.43 18.18 0.02
CA HIS A 92 -27.46 18.17 -1.01
C HIS A 92 -28.19 19.51 -1.12
N ILE A 93 -28.33 20.03 -2.34
CA ILE A 93 -29.24 21.14 -2.68
C ILE A 93 -29.94 20.83 -4.01
N SER A 94 -31.16 21.33 -4.18
CA SER A 94 -31.90 21.16 -5.43
C SER A 94 -31.23 21.93 -6.59
N LYS A 95 -31.47 21.47 -7.83
CA LYS A 95 -31.03 22.18 -9.06
C LYS A 95 -31.45 23.66 -9.04
N LYS A 96 -32.68 23.94 -8.58
CA LYS A 96 -33.22 25.30 -8.47
C LYS A 96 -32.42 26.16 -7.48
N GLU A 97 -32.11 25.61 -6.30
CA GLU A 97 -31.32 26.31 -5.29
C GLU A 97 -29.87 26.53 -5.75
N GLN A 98 -29.25 25.55 -6.39
CA GLN A 98 -27.92 25.69 -6.99
C GLN A 98 -27.88 26.84 -8.01
N LYS A 99 -28.87 26.92 -8.91
CA LYS A 99 -29.00 28.01 -9.90
C LYS A 99 -29.11 29.38 -9.23
N LYS A 100 -29.92 29.47 -8.15
CA LYS A 100 -30.08 30.70 -7.36
C LYS A 100 -28.75 31.12 -6.73
N ARG A 101 -28.00 30.19 -6.13
CA ARG A 101 -26.69 30.46 -5.51
C ARG A 101 -25.65 30.91 -6.54
N PHE A 102 -25.57 30.25 -7.71
CA PHE A 102 -24.68 30.67 -8.79
C PHE A 102 -24.97 32.09 -9.27
N ARG A 103 -26.25 32.42 -9.50
CA ARG A 103 -26.65 33.79 -9.86
C ARG A 103 -26.21 34.81 -8.81
N LYS A 104 -26.38 34.51 -7.52
CA LYS A 104 -25.95 35.40 -6.43
C LYS A 104 -24.42 35.59 -6.42
N LEU A 105 -23.66 34.51 -6.58
CA LEU A 105 -22.19 34.55 -6.60
C LEU A 105 -21.64 35.32 -7.82
N MET A 106 -22.24 35.14 -8.99
CA MET A 106 -21.81 35.81 -10.23
C MET A 106 -22.12 37.31 -10.23
N LYS A 107 -23.18 37.75 -9.55
CA LYS A 107 -23.54 39.17 -9.42
C LYS A 107 -22.50 39.97 -8.63
N ASN A 108 -21.84 39.37 -7.64
CA ASN A 108 -20.84 40.05 -6.82
C ASN A 108 -19.42 39.89 -7.41
N LYS A 109 -18.74 41.01 -7.68
CA LYS A 109 -17.39 41.06 -8.27
C LYS A 109 -16.37 40.25 -7.47
N ALA A 110 -16.45 40.28 -6.13
CA ALA A 110 -15.51 39.57 -5.24
C ALA A 110 -15.73 38.05 -5.20
N THR A 111 -16.90 37.54 -5.61
CA THR A 111 -17.23 36.11 -5.54
C THR A 111 -17.45 35.45 -6.89
N ARG A 112 -17.46 36.22 -7.98
CA ARG A 112 -17.74 35.70 -9.33
C ARG A 112 -16.80 34.57 -9.75
N TRP A 113 -15.52 34.67 -9.37
CA TRP A 113 -14.50 33.65 -9.63
C TRP A 113 -14.83 32.27 -9.03
N ARG A 114 -15.72 32.19 -8.03
CA ARG A 114 -16.14 30.93 -7.39
C ARG A 114 -17.10 30.09 -8.25
N VAL A 115 -17.59 30.62 -9.37
CA VAL A 115 -18.43 29.89 -10.33
C VAL A 115 -17.67 29.79 -11.64
N SER A 116 -17.12 28.60 -11.91
CA SER A 116 -16.37 28.32 -13.13
C SER A 116 -17.29 27.90 -14.29
N ALA A 117 -16.77 27.91 -15.52
CA ALA A 117 -17.46 27.33 -16.68
C ALA A 117 -17.79 25.84 -16.45
N GLY A 118 -16.90 25.11 -15.78
CA GLY A 118 -17.14 23.72 -15.39
C GLY A 118 -18.32 23.56 -14.43
N ASP A 119 -18.50 24.48 -13.46
CA ASP A 119 -19.65 24.45 -12.55
C ASP A 119 -20.97 24.65 -13.31
N LEU A 120 -20.99 25.55 -14.28
CA LEU A 120 -22.16 25.80 -15.13
C LEU A 120 -22.47 24.61 -16.04
N LYS A 121 -21.44 23.94 -16.58
CA LYS A 121 -21.60 22.68 -17.34
C LYS A 121 -22.23 21.59 -16.46
N ARG A 122 -21.68 21.33 -15.27
CA ARG A 122 -22.20 20.35 -14.31
C ARG A 122 -23.64 20.66 -13.89
N HIS A 123 -23.99 21.93 -13.71
CA HIS A 123 -25.36 22.33 -13.41
C HIS A 123 -26.36 21.97 -14.52
N ARG A 124 -25.95 22.05 -15.80
CA ARG A 124 -26.80 21.59 -16.90
C ARG A 124 -27.05 20.09 -16.80
N GLN A 125 -25.99 19.33 -16.50
CA GLN A 125 -25.96 17.87 -16.30
C GLN A 125 -26.38 17.43 -14.88
N TYR A 126 -27.12 18.26 -14.13
CA TYR A 126 -27.44 17.98 -12.72
C TYR A 126 -28.06 16.59 -12.49
N ALA A 127 -28.92 16.12 -13.41
CA ALA A 127 -29.57 14.81 -13.29
C ALA A 127 -28.56 13.65 -13.39
N GLU A 128 -27.61 13.73 -14.32
CA GLU A 128 -26.53 12.74 -14.47
C GLU A 128 -25.62 12.72 -13.24
N TYR A 129 -25.26 13.89 -12.72
CA TYR A 129 -24.48 14.01 -11.48
C TYR A 129 -25.24 13.48 -10.26
N LEU A 130 -26.55 13.69 -10.19
CA LEU A 130 -27.38 13.15 -9.11
C LEU A 130 -27.44 11.63 -9.18
N ALA A 131 -27.61 11.04 -10.36
CA ALA A 131 -27.56 9.60 -10.55
C ALA A 131 -26.19 9.02 -10.15
N ALA A 132 -25.09 9.62 -10.64
CA ALA A 132 -23.74 9.21 -10.26
C ALA A 132 -23.48 9.34 -8.75
N THR A 133 -24.08 10.35 -8.10
CA THR A 133 -24.02 10.53 -6.65
C THR A 133 -24.75 9.41 -5.93
N ASN A 134 -25.96 9.05 -6.35
CA ASN A 134 -26.73 7.98 -5.72
C ASN A 134 -25.96 6.65 -5.76
N ASP A 135 -25.38 6.32 -6.92
CA ASP A 135 -24.55 5.12 -7.06
C ASP A 135 -23.31 5.18 -6.18
N MET A 136 -22.63 6.33 -6.12
CA MET A 136 -21.47 6.51 -5.25
C MET A 136 -21.86 6.30 -3.78
N LEU A 137 -22.95 6.91 -3.32
CA LEU A 137 -23.43 6.75 -1.96
C LEU A 137 -23.72 5.27 -1.70
N ALA A 138 -24.46 4.59 -2.58
CA ALA A 138 -24.78 3.17 -2.43
C ALA A 138 -23.55 2.25 -2.42
N GLU A 139 -22.56 2.50 -3.28
CA GLU A 139 -21.36 1.65 -3.39
C GLU A 139 -20.33 1.88 -2.28
N THR A 140 -20.41 3.02 -1.59
CA THR A 140 -19.38 3.44 -0.62
C THR A 140 -19.92 3.75 0.76
N ASP A 141 -21.21 3.60 1.02
CA ASP A 141 -21.75 3.63 2.37
C ASP A 141 -21.38 2.33 3.10
N SER A 142 -20.74 2.45 4.26
CA SER A 142 -20.33 1.30 5.07
C SER A 142 -20.45 1.61 6.55
N GLU A 143 -20.42 0.57 7.39
CA GLU A 143 -20.39 0.71 8.85
C GLU A 143 -19.14 1.48 9.32
N ASP A 144 -17.99 1.19 8.70
CA ASP A 144 -16.70 1.81 8.99
C ASP A 144 -16.65 3.30 8.60
N ALA A 145 -17.40 3.68 7.57
CA ALA A 145 -17.44 5.02 7.02
C ALA A 145 -18.85 5.29 6.47
N PRO A 146 -19.79 5.75 7.30
CA PRO A 146 -21.15 6.05 6.82
C PRO A 146 -21.23 7.43 6.17
N TRP A 147 -22.13 7.57 5.20
CA TRP A 147 -22.49 8.83 4.58
C TRP A 147 -23.55 9.57 5.39
N THR A 148 -23.24 10.82 5.74
CA THR A 148 -24.21 11.77 6.27
C THR A 148 -24.72 12.65 5.14
N ILE A 149 -25.96 12.43 4.71
CA ILE A 149 -26.65 13.34 3.78
C ILE A 149 -27.09 14.58 4.55
N VAL A 150 -26.72 15.76 4.05
CA VAL A 150 -27.02 17.06 4.69
C VAL A 150 -27.88 17.89 3.76
N GLU A 151 -29.09 18.23 4.21
CA GLU A 151 -30.05 19.08 3.52
C GLU A 151 -29.54 20.53 3.57
N ALA A 152 -28.74 20.89 2.57
CA ALA A 152 -27.92 22.10 2.61
C ALA A 152 -28.63 23.35 2.07
N HIS A 153 -29.97 23.35 1.97
CA HIS A 153 -30.77 24.51 1.56
C HIS A 153 -30.67 25.65 2.57
N ASP A 154 -30.73 25.33 3.86
CA ASP A 154 -30.47 26.28 4.96
C ASP A 154 -29.05 26.10 5.50
N ARG A 155 -28.29 27.20 5.57
CA ARG A 155 -26.89 27.17 5.99
C ARG A 155 -26.75 26.88 7.49
N ARG A 156 -27.65 27.38 8.33
CA ARG A 156 -27.57 27.23 9.79
C ARG A 156 -27.85 25.78 10.16
N PHE A 157 -28.90 25.20 9.59
CA PHE A 157 -29.23 23.78 9.72
C PHE A 157 -28.08 22.89 9.26
N ALA A 158 -27.55 23.11 8.06
CA ALA A 158 -26.44 22.31 7.53
C ALA A 158 -25.21 22.36 8.43
N THR A 159 -24.88 23.56 8.95
CA THR A 159 -23.75 23.74 9.87
C THR A 159 -23.97 22.98 11.17
N LEU A 160 -25.17 23.09 11.74
CA LEU A 160 -25.52 22.42 13.00
C LEU A 160 -25.52 20.90 12.85
N LYS A 161 -26.07 20.36 11.75
CA LYS A 161 -26.06 18.91 11.44
C LYS A 161 -24.63 18.39 11.34
N VAL A 162 -23.77 19.03 10.53
CA VAL A 162 -22.36 18.63 10.37
C VAL A 162 -21.62 18.66 11.71
N PHE A 163 -21.71 19.77 12.46
CA PHE A 163 -21.01 19.89 13.73
C PHE A 163 -21.52 18.92 14.79
N SER A 164 -22.83 18.66 14.85
CA SER A 164 -23.40 17.69 15.77
C SER A 164 -22.93 16.27 15.42
N THR A 165 -22.90 15.91 14.13
CA THR A 165 -22.35 14.62 13.70
C THR A 165 -20.88 14.46 14.08
N ILE A 166 -20.06 15.50 13.89
CA ILE A 166 -18.65 15.48 14.29
C ILE A 166 -18.51 15.34 15.80
N ALA A 167 -19.22 16.16 16.58
CA ALA A 167 -19.18 16.12 18.04
C ALA A 167 -19.57 14.74 18.57
N ASN A 168 -20.71 14.21 18.13
CA ASN A 168 -21.20 12.89 18.55
C ASN A 168 -20.21 11.77 18.20
N ALA A 169 -19.58 11.83 17.02
CA ALA A 169 -18.60 10.82 16.61
C ALA A 169 -17.33 10.86 17.47
N LEU A 170 -16.84 12.08 17.79
CA LEU A 170 -15.69 12.26 18.67
C LEU A 170 -16.02 11.84 20.11
N GLU A 171 -17.19 12.20 20.62
CA GLU A 171 -17.64 11.82 21.98
C GLU A 171 -17.74 10.31 22.14
N ARG A 172 -18.34 9.60 21.18
CA ARG A 172 -18.40 8.13 21.18
C ARG A 172 -17.00 7.51 21.23
N GLN A 173 -16.10 8.00 20.38
CA GLN A 173 -14.73 7.47 20.30
C GLN A 173 -13.86 7.80 21.51
N LEU A 174 -14.16 8.87 22.24
CA LEU A 174 -13.53 9.18 23.52
C LEU A 174 -14.13 8.34 24.66
N ALA A 175 -15.43 8.04 24.62
CA ALA A 175 -16.10 7.19 25.61
C ALA A 175 -15.67 5.72 25.50
N ASP A 176 -15.49 5.21 24.28
CA ASP A 176 -15.04 3.83 24.02
C ASP A 176 -13.56 3.58 24.39
N LYS A 177 -12.81 4.63 24.75
CA LYS A 177 -11.43 4.53 25.25
C LYS A 177 -11.35 4.75 26.76
N PRO A 178 -11.56 3.72 27.61
CA PRO A 178 -11.01 3.78 28.95
C PRO A 178 -9.48 3.63 28.85
N GLY A 179 -8.75 4.74 29.01
CA GLY A 179 -7.37 4.73 29.54
C GLY A 179 -6.29 3.88 28.85
N LYS A 180 -6.31 3.66 27.53
CA LYS A 180 -5.13 3.21 26.77
C LYS A 180 -4.67 4.31 25.81
N GLY A 181 -4.09 5.36 26.40
CA GLY A 181 -3.16 6.23 25.67
C GLY A 181 -2.00 5.37 25.16
N SER A 182 -1.57 5.62 23.92
CA SER A 182 -0.29 5.21 23.34
C SER A 182 0.41 4.08 24.11
N GLY A 183 -0.01 2.84 23.90
CA GLY A 183 0.75 1.71 24.40
C GLY A 183 2.10 1.70 23.71
N GLU A 184 3.12 2.26 24.35
CA GLU A 184 4.45 1.68 24.26
C GLU A 184 4.25 0.19 24.48
N PHE A 185 4.57 -0.59 23.45
CA PHE A 185 4.57 -2.02 23.55
C PHE A 185 5.70 -2.40 24.51
N THR A 186 5.37 -2.58 25.79
CA THR A 186 6.25 -3.29 26.71
C THR A 186 6.27 -4.76 26.27
N PRO A 187 7.44 -5.35 26.02
CA PRO A 187 7.54 -6.75 25.70
C PRO A 187 7.31 -7.56 26.98
N GLU A 188 6.06 -7.71 27.39
CA GLU A 188 5.70 -8.65 28.43
C GLU A 188 5.59 -10.04 27.82
N GLY A 189 6.59 -10.86 28.16
CA GLY A 189 6.34 -12.19 28.71
C GLY A 189 5.91 -13.26 27.72
N THR A 190 6.91 -14.02 27.26
CA THR A 190 6.82 -15.43 26.85
C THR A 190 5.74 -15.79 25.83
N ALA A 191 6.21 -16.10 24.62
CA ALA A 191 5.45 -16.87 23.64
C ALA A 191 4.90 -18.15 24.27
N GLU A 192 3.67 -18.07 24.80
CA GLU A 192 2.89 -19.24 25.13
C GLU A 192 2.68 -20.01 23.83
N LYS A 193 2.97 -21.31 23.90
CA LYS A 193 2.73 -22.26 22.81
C LYS A 193 1.22 -22.42 22.64
N THR A 194 0.55 -21.43 22.07
CA THR A 194 -0.78 -21.64 21.50
C THR A 194 -0.61 -22.61 20.34
N LYS A 195 -0.84 -23.90 20.64
CA LYS A 195 -1.18 -24.92 19.65
C LYS A 195 -2.50 -24.50 19.00
N THR A 196 -2.45 -23.51 18.11
CA THR A 196 -3.56 -23.24 17.20
C THR A 196 -3.73 -24.47 16.33
N GLY A 197 -4.92 -25.08 16.34
CA GLY A 197 -5.33 -26.23 15.53
C GLY A 197 -5.34 -26.00 14.01
N PHE A 198 -4.47 -25.10 13.53
CA PHE A 198 -4.18 -24.83 12.12
C PHE A 198 -3.01 -25.65 11.57
N SER A 199 -2.22 -26.33 12.42
CA SER A 199 -1.07 -27.12 11.95
C SER A 199 -1.47 -28.38 11.16
N GLU A 200 -2.70 -28.86 11.31
CA GLU A 200 -3.16 -30.09 10.63
C GLU A 200 -3.63 -29.87 9.18
N ILE A 201 -3.83 -28.62 8.74
CA ILE A 201 -4.33 -28.31 7.39
C ILE A 201 -3.18 -28.27 6.35
N PHE A 202 -1.92 -28.16 6.78
CA PHE A 202 -0.76 -28.16 5.87
C PHE A 202 -0.30 -29.58 5.54
N THR A 203 -1.08 -30.30 4.73
CA THR A 203 -0.69 -31.63 4.23
C THR A 203 0.48 -31.58 3.24
N ARG A 204 0.90 -30.39 2.77
CA ARG A 204 2.15 -30.17 2.01
C ARG A 204 2.75 -28.79 2.33
N SER A 205 3.91 -28.76 2.97
CA SER A 205 4.69 -27.53 3.18
C SER A 205 5.17 -26.98 1.83
N VAL A 206 4.89 -25.71 1.54
CA VAL A 206 5.37 -25.03 0.31
C VAL A 206 6.89 -24.95 0.29
N LEU A 207 7.52 -24.81 1.46
CA LEU A 207 8.97 -24.65 1.60
C LEU A 207 9.72 -25.99 1.56
N ASP A 208 9.16 -27.05 2.14
CA ASP A 208 9.83 -28.35 2.19
C ASP A 208 9.93 -29.03 0.82
N ASN A 209 9.09 -28.63 -0.14
CA ASN A 209 9.10 -29.15 -1.51
C ASN A 209 10.04 -28.39 -2.46
N VAL A 210 10.81 -27.41 -1.95
CA VAL A 210 11.72 -26.60 -2.76
C VAL A 210 13.02 -27.36 -2.98
N ASP A 211 13.37 -27.60 -4.24
CA ASP A 211 14.61 -28.25 -4.64
C ASP A 211 15.82 -27.33 -4.46
N LEU A 212 16.46 -27.40 -3.29
CA LEU A 212 17.60 -26.56 -2.93
C LEU A 212 18.94 -27.00 -3.55
N ASP A 213 18.95 -28.09 -4.35
CA ASP A 213 20.15 -28.59 -5.02
C ASP A 213 20.43 -27.91 -6.36
N ARG A 214 19.53 -27.02 -6.81
CA ARG A 214 19.72 -26.20 -8.01
C ARG A 214 21.02 -25.41 -7.95
N LYS A 215 21.89 -25.65 -8.94
CA LYS A 215 23.21 -25.03 -9.08
C LYS A 215 23.42 -24.57 -10.51
N LEU A 216 24.32 -23.62 -10.68
CA LEU A 216 24.87 -23.22 -11.97
C LEU A 216 26.39 -23.32 -11.89
N THR A 217 27.04 -23.62 -13.00
CA THR A 217 28.49 -23.40 -13.11
C THR A 217 28.80 -21.91 -13.22
N ARG A 218 30.07 -21.53 -13.08
CA ARG A 218 30.48 -20.13 -13.14
C ARG A 218 30.28 -19.58 -14.56
N GLU A 219 30.60 -20.39 -15.56
CA GLU A 219 30.53 -20.08 -16.97
C GLU A 219 29.07 -19.89 -17.40
N GLU A 220 28.18 -20.81 -17.00
CA GLU A 220 26.75 -20.68 -17.24
C GLU A 220 26.15 -19.45 -16.56
N TYR A 221 26.54 -19.21 -15.30
CA TYR A 221 26.10 -18.06 -14.55
C TYR A 221 26.49 -16.76 -15.25
N GLN A 222 27.74 -16.61 -15.66
CA GLN A 222 28.22 -15.38 -16.30
C GLN A 222 27.47 -15.12 -17.61
N ARG A 223 27.35 -16.15 -18.47
CA ARG A 223 26.62 -16.04 -19.74
C ARG A 223 25.16 -15.64 -19.54
N LYS A 224 24.45 -16.32 -18.64
CA LYS A 224 23.04 -15.99 -18.36
C LYS A 224 22.88 -14.63 -17.70
N LEU A 225 23.80 -14.25 -16.80
CA LEU A 225 23.75 -12.96 -16.13
C LEU A 225 23.85 -11.82 -17.15
N ASP A 226 24.82 -11.88 -18.06
CA ASP A 226 25.07 -10.81 -19.04
C ASP A 226 23.87 -10.64 -19.98
N ASP A 227 23.36 -11.75 -20.52
CA ASP A 227 22.17 -11.78 -21.39
C ASP A 227 20.92 -11.20 -20.71
N ARG A 228 20.64 -11.60 -19.46
CA ARG A 228 19.47 -11.11 -18.71
C ARG A 228 19.62 -9.66 -18.28
N GLN A 229 20.82 -9.21 -17.93
CA GLN A 229 21.06 -7.81 -17.58
C GLN A 229 20.91 -6.89 -18.79
N GLU A 230 21.35 -7.33 -19.97
CA GLU A 230 21.10 -6.62 -21.23
C GLU A 230 19.61 -6.51 -21.52
N ARG A 231 18.88 -7.62 -21.45
CA ARG A 231 17.43 -7.61 -21.67
C ARG A 231 16.68 -6.71 -20.69
N LEU A 232 17.05 -6.75 -19.41
CA LEU A 232 16.42 -5.91 -18.40
C LEU A 232 16.67 -4.41 -18.63
N ARG A 233 17.85 -4.04 -19.15
CA ARG A 233 18.17 -2.65 -19.55
C ARG A 233 17.28 -2.17 -20.70
N GLU A 234 17.00 -3.02 -21.68
CA GLU A 234 16.05 -2.69 -22.75
C GLU A 234 14.64 -2.47 -22.20
N LEU A 235 14.20 -3.38 -21.32
CA LEU A 235 12.90 -3.31 -20.68
C LEU A 235 12.75 -2.06 -19.80
N GLU A 236 13.81 -1.61 -19.13
CA GLU A 236 13.82 -0.35 -18.37
C GLU A 236 13.42 0.84 -19.25
N HIS A 237 13.98 0.95 -20.46
CA HIS A 237 13.60 2.01 -21.40
C HIS A 237 12.14 1.86 -21.87
N GLU A 238 11.67 0.63 -22.11
CA GLU A 238 10.30 0.38 -22.53
C GLU A 238 9.28 0.74 -21.44
N ILE A 239 9.52 0.35 -20.18
CA ILE A 239 8.61 0.68 -19.08
C ILE A 239 8.59 2.18 -18.83
N TYR A 240 9.72 2.88 -18.98
CA TYR A 240 9.81 4.32 -18.85
C TYR A 240 8.94 5.02 -19.91
N GLY A 241 9.12 4.66 -21.19
CA GLY A 241 8.34 5.23 -22.29
C GLY A 241 6.84 4.94 -22.20
N ARG A 242 6.47 3.73 -21.75
CA ARG A 242 5.06 3.30 -21.63
C ARG A 242 4.42 3.58 -20.27
N ARG A 243 5.13 4.28 -19.38
CA ARG A 243 4.69 4.65 -18.03
C ARG A 243 4.18 3.42 -17.25
N VAL A 244 4.96 2.34 -17.22
CA VAL A 244 4.66 1.14 -16.44
C VAL A 244 5.47 1.18 -15.14
N PRO A 245 4.85 1.35 -13.96
CA PRO A 245 5.57 1.24 -12.70
C PRO A 245 5.89 -0.21 -12.38
N VAL A 246 7.05 -0.46 -11.77
CA VAL A 246 7.49 -1.81 -11.35
C VAL A 246 7.86 -1.77 -9.87
N VAL A 247 7.36 -2.71 -9.09
CA VAL A 247 7.64 -2.87 -7.65
C VAL A 247 8.19 -4.27 -7.42
N ILE A 248 9.38 -4.36 -6.82
CA ILE A 248 10.08 -5.62 -6.59
C ILE A 248 10.36 -5.76 -5.10
N LEU A 249 9.85 -6.82 -4.48
CA LEU A 249 9.99 -7.08 -3.05
C LEU A 249 10.96 -8.23 -2.81
N TYR A 250 11.92 -8.03 -1.90
CA TYR A 250 12.83 -9.07 -1.45
C TYR A 250 12.59 -9.40 0.02
N GLU A 251 12.02 -10.58 0.26
CA GLU A 251 12.03 -11.26 1.54
C GLU A 251 12.87 -12.54 1.46
N GLY A 252 13.14 -13.13 2.61
CA GLY A 252 13.98 -14.32 2.70
C GLY A 252 14.77 -14.36 4.00
N TRP A 253 15.27 -15.55 4.32
CA TRP A 253 16.04 -15.79 5.53
C TRP A 253 17.24 -14.85 5.67
N ASP A 254 17.65 -14.60 6.91
CA ASP A 254 18.91 -13.93 7.16
C ASP A 254 20.05 -14.72 6.50
N ALA A 255 20.94 -13.99 5.84
CA ALA A 255 21.95 -14.51 4.94
C ALA A 255 21.51 -15.26 3.67
N ALA A 256 20.23 -15.26 3.29
CA ALA A 256 19.77 -15.86 2.02
C ALA A 256 20.34 -15.17 0.77
N GLY A 257 20.72 -13.89 0.86
CA GLY A 257 21.45 -13.20 -0.22
C GLY A 257 20.66 -12.12 -0.97
N LYS A 258 19.64 -11.52 -0.32
CA LYS A 258 18.80 -10.42 -0.85
C LYS A 258 19.60 -9.30 -1.49
N GLY A 259 20.46 -8.61 -0.74
CA GLY A 259 21.30 -7.54 -1.28
C GLY A 259 22.26 -7.97 -2.42
N GLY A 260 22.60 -9.25 -2.52
CA GLY A 260 23.37 -9.77 -3.65
C GLY A 260 22.55 -9.97 -4.93
N ASN A 261 21.25 -10.22 -4.80
CA ASN A 261 20.30 -10.27 -5.92
C ASN A 261 19.97 -8.85 -6.38
N ILE A 262 19.59 -7.97 -5.45
CA ILE A 262 19.30 -6.55 -5.72
C ILE A 262 20.46 -5.90 -6.48
N ARG A 263 21.70 -6.06 -5.98
CA ARG A 263 22.89 -5.51 -6.64
C ARG A 263 23.07 -5.99 -8.09
N ARG A 264 22.70 -7.24 -8.39
CA ARG A 264 22.83 -7.79 -9.74
C ARG A 264 21.69 -7.36 -10.64
N LEU A 265 20.50 -7.20 -10.10
CA LEU A 265 19.36 -6.68 -10.84
C LEU A 265 19.63 -5.25 -11.33
N VAL A 266 20.09 -4.36 -10.44
CA VAL A 266 20.27 -2.93 -10.78
C VAL A 266 21.62 -2.60 -11.44
N GLN A 267 22.49 -3.58 -11.64
CA GLN A 267 23.90 -3.33 -12.00
C GLN A 267 24.09 -2.55 -13.32
N ASN A 268 23.23 -2.82 -14.31
CA ASN A 268 23.32 -2.26 -15.66
C ASN A 268 22.11 -1.36 -15.99
N LEU A 269 21.33 -0.98 -14.97
CA LEU A 269 20.18 -0.08 -15.10
C LEU A 269 20.60 1.37 -14.90
N ASP A 270 19.85 2.30 -15.47
CA ASP A 270 20.05 3.73 -15.22
C ASP A 270 19.62 4.06 -13.78
N PRO A 271 20.51 4.61 -12.92
CA PRO A 271 20.18 4.94 -11.54
C PRO A 271 19.07 6.00 -11.39
N ARG A 272 18.67 6.68 -12.47
CA ARG A 272 17.52 7.61 -12.48
C ARG A 272 16.18 6.87 -12.61
N GLY A 273 16.21 5.64 -13.14
CA GLY A 273 15.02 4.82 -13.40
C GLY A 273 14.56 3.96 -12.23
N TYR A 274 15.40 3.80 -11.19
CA TYR A 274 15.09 2.95 -10.05
C TYR A 274 15.46 3.55 -8.68
N GLU A 275 14.82 3.03 -7.64
CA GLU A 275 15.16 3.32 -6.25
C GLU A 275 15.24 2.01 -5.44
N VAL A 276 16.29 1.87 -4.63
CA VAL A 276 16.45 0.75 -3.69
C VAL A 276 16.12 1.24 -2.28
N ILE A 277 15.07 0.68 -1.69
CA ILE A 277 14.45 1.13 -0.45
C ILE A 277 14.68 0.05 0.63
N PRO A 278 15.68 0.21 1.51
CA PRO A 278 15.86 -0.69 2.64
C PRO A 278 14.83 -0.39 3.73
N ILE A 279 14.02 -1.38 4.12
CA ILE A 279 13.01 -1.22 5.17
C ILE A 279 13.59 -1.64 6.52
N ALA A 280 13.62 -0.68 7.44
CA ALA A 280 14.03 -0.85 8.84
C ALA A 280 12.85 -0.64 9.80
N ALA A 281 13.12 -0.66 11.10
CA ALA A 281 12.12 -0.33 12.12
C ALA A 281 11.47 1.04 11.83
N PRO A 282 10.15 1.19 12.05
CA PRO A 282 9.47 2.44 11.78
C PRO A 282 9.91 3.54 12.75
N ASN A 283 10.06 4.77 12.26
CA ASN A 283 10.31 5.96 13.08
C ASN A 283 9.01 6.50 13.70
N ASP A 284 9.12 7.54 14.54
CA ASP A 284 7.97 8.09 15.29
C ASP A 284 6.89 8.68 14.39
N ILE A 285 7.28 9.26 13.24
CA ILE A 285 6.33 9.77 12.24
C ILE A 285 5.58 8.59 11.64
N GLU A 286 6.29 7.55 11.18
CA GLU A 286 5.67 6.37 10.57
C GLU A 286 4.74 5.63 11.54
N LYS A 287 5.11 5.51 12.83
CA LYS A 287 4.26 4.92 13.89
C LYS A 287 3.00 5.72 14.17
N ALA A 288 3.03 7.03 13.91
CA ALA A 288 1.88 7.90 14.09
C ALA A 288 0.83 7.77 12.97
N HIS A 289 1.10 6.97 11.92
CA HIS A 289 0.15 6.70 10.83
C HIS A 289 -0.26 5.23 10.78
N HIS A 290 -1.19 4.92 9.88
CA HIS A 290 -1.47 3.55 9.47
C HIS A 290 -0.18 2.89 8.95
N TYR A 291 0.10 1.62 9.29
CA TYR A 291 1.40 1.02 8.98
C TYR A 291 1.75 0.99 7.48
N LEU A 292 0.75 0.85 6.60
CA LEU A 292 0.96 0.91 5.15
C LEU A 292 1.38 2.29 4.64
N TRP A 293 1.15 3.36 5.40
CA TRP A 293 1.46 4.73 5.02
C TRP A 293 2.91 4.90 4.56
N ARG A 294 3.86 4.31 5.31
CA ARG A 294 5.29 4.41 5.01
C ARG A 294 5.70 3.75 3.69
N PHE A 295 4.91 2.79 3.21
CA PHE A 295 5.16 2.14 1.93
C PHE A 295 4.46 2.88 0.80
N TRP A 296 3.27 3.43 1.05
CA TRP A 296 2.60 4.34 0.13
C TRP A 296 3.48 5.55 -0.21
N THR A 297 4.21 6.12 0.77
CA THR A 297 5.13 7.24 0.51
C THR A 297 6.30 6.90 -0.41
N GLN A 298 6.62 5.62 -0.57
CA GLN A 298 7.78 5.13 -1.33
C GLN A 298 7.41 4.50 -2.69
N LEU A 299 6.15 4.65 -3.13
CA LEU A 299 5.75 4.06 -4.41
C LEU A 299 6.42 4.76 -5.60
N PRO A 300 6.90 3.98 -6.59
CA PRO A 300 7.54 4.53 -7.77
C PRO A 300 6.52 5.30 -8.62
N LYS A 301 7.02 6.30 -9.35
CA LYS A 301 6.24 6.93 -10.41
C LYS A 301 6.06 5.94 -11.57
N ALA A 302 5.00 6.13 -12.35
CA ALA A 302 4.80 5.37 -13.57
C ALA A 302 6.03 5.46 -14.50
N GLY A 303 6.56 4.30 -14.89
CA GLY A 303 7.79 4.16 -15.67
C GLY A 303 9.08 4.04 -14.87
N HIS A 304 9.00 3.93 -13.54
CA HIS A 304 10.16 3.74 -12.65
C HIS A 304 10.03 2.42 -11.86
N ILE A 305 11.15 1.96 -11.32
CA ILE A 305 11.27 0.72 -10.54
C ILE A 305 11.53 1.06 -9.07
N ALA A 306 10.78 0.45 -8.14
CA ALA A 306 11.10 0.46 -6.72
C ALA A 306 11.48 -0.95 -6.25
N LEU A 307 12.63 -1.07 -5.59
CA LEU A 307 13.14 -2.32 -5.02
C LEU A 307 13.13 -2.23 -3.50
N PHE A 308 12.30 -3.03 -2.86
CA PHE A 308 12.19 -3.10 -1.40
C PHE A 308 13.08 -4.24 -0.86
N ASP A 309 14.12 -3.90 -0.08
CA ASP A 309 14.88 -4.88 0.73
C ASP A 309 14.22 -4.99 2.11
N ARG A 310 13.45 -6.06 2.32
CA ARG A 310 12.32 -6.13 3.26
C ARG A 310 11.19 -5.18 2.87
N SER A 311 9.97 -5.43 3.36
CA SER A 311 8.76 -4.78 2.84
C SER A 311 7.62 -4.71 3.88
N TRP A 312 6.40 -4.41 3.43
CA TRP A 312 5.18 -4.47 4.24
C TRP A 312 4.89 -5.85 4.83
N TYR A 313 5.50 -6.91 4.28
CA TYR A 313 5.43 -8.25 4.84
C TYR A 313 6.09 -8.39 6.21
N GLY A 314 6.89 -7.41 6.64
CA GLY A 314 7.42 -7.36 8.01
C GLY A 314 6.35 -7.52 9.09
N ARG A 315 5.13 -7.02 8.86
CA ARG A 315 3.98 -7.17 9.79
C ARG A 315 3.60 -8.62 10.06
N VAL A 316 3.57 -9.45 9.01
CA VAL A 316 3.18 -10.86 9.10
C VAL A 316 4.37 -11.79 9.32
N LEU A 317 5.58 -11.25 9.36
CA LEU A 317 6.84 -11.94 9.61
C LEU A 317 7.46 -11.50 10.95
N VAL A 318 8.40 -10.56 10.94
CA VAL A 318 9.16 -10.18 12.14
C VAL A 318 8.28 -9.55 13.22
N GLU A 319 7.32 -8.68 12.88
CA GLU A 319 6.44 -8.08 13.91
C GLU A 319 5.54 -9.13 14.56
N ARG A 320 5.13 -10.16 13.81
CA ARG A 320 4.35 -11.29 14.35
C ARG A 320 5.19 -12.18 15.27
N VAL A 321 6.40 -12.56 14.85
CA VAL A 321 7.26 -13.51 15.59
C VAL A 321 7.90 -12.87 16.82
N GLU A 322 8.21 -11.58 16.75
CA GLU A 322 8.78 -10.81 17.87
C GLU A 322 7.72 -10.11 18.73
N GLY A 323 6.44 -10.16 18.32
CA GLY A 323 5.34 -9.55 19.07
C GLY A 323 5.21 -8.04 18.94
N PHE A 324 5.90 -7.37 18.00
CA PHE A 324 5.81 -5.92 17.82
C PHE A 324 4.45 -5.41 17.31
N CYS A 325 3.52 -6.31 17.03
CA CYS A 325 2.13 -5.99 16.73
C CYS A 325 1.19 -7.00 17.42
N SER A 326 -0.03 -6.57 17.70
CA SER A 326 -1.07 -7.44 18.24
C SER A 326 -1.52 -8.50 17.24
N GLU A 327 -2.14 -9.57 17.75
CA GLU A 327 -2.65 -10.65 16.93
C GLU A 327 -3.69 -10.18 15.89
N ALA A 328 -4.58 -9.29 16.31
CA ALA A 328 -5.58 -8.68 15.43
C ALA A 328 -4.93 -7.91 14.28
N GLN A 329 -3.81 -7.19 14.54
CA GLN A 329 -3.10 -6.40 13.54
C GLN A 329 -2.45 -7.27 12.47
N TRP A 330 -1.72 -8.32 12.81
CA TRP A 330 -1.10 -9.15 11.78
C TRP A 330 -2.12 -10.05 11.07
N LYS A 331 -3.18 -10.49 11.74
CA LYS A 331 -4.24 -11.30 11.09
C LYS A 331 -4.96 -10.53 10.00
N ARG A 332 -5.33 -9.26 10.25
CA ARG A 332 -5.97 -8.42 9.23
C ARG A 332 -5.00 -7.99 8.13
N ALA A 333 -3.71 -7.84 8.43
CA ALA A 333 -2.70 -7.36 7.49
C ALA A 333 -2.62 -8.17 6.18
N TYR A 334 -2.91 -9.48 6.20
CA TYR A 334 -2.97 -10.27 4.96
C TYR A 334 -3.96 -9.69 3.94
N ARG A 335 -5.15 -9.29 4.38
CA ARG A 335 -6.17 -8.66 3.52
C ARG A 335 -5.70 -7.28 3.06
N GLU A 336 -5.18 -6.48 3.98
CA GLU A 336 -4.72 -5.11 3.70
C GLU A 336 -3.56 -5.08 2.69
N ILE A 337 -2.63 -6.03 2.80
CA ILE A 337 -1.53 -6.23 1.85
C ILE A 337 -2.07 -6.56 0.45
N ASN A 338 -2.98 -7.54 0.35
CA ASN A 338 -3.55 -7.95 -0.93
C ASN A 338 -4.29 -6.79 -1.61
N GLU A 339 -5.03 -5.99 -0.85
CA GLU A 339 -5.74 -4.82 -1.38
C GLU A 339 -4.77 -3.70 -1.79
N MET A 340 -3.72 -3.42 -1.01
CA MET A 340 -2.70 -2.45 -1.41
C MET A 340 -1.99 -2.87 -2.72
N GLU A 341 -1.63 -4.14 -2.85
CA GLU A 341 -1.07 -4.69 -4.08
C GLU A 341 -2.07 -4.60 -5.25
N GLN A 342 -3.35 -4.86 -4.98
CA GLN A 342 -4.42 -4.74 -5.97
C GLN A 342 -4.59 -3.29 -6.46
N HIS A 343 -4.54 -2.29 -5.56
CA HIS A 343 -4.63 -0.87 -5.94
C HIS A 343 -3.50 -0.49 -6.92
N MET A 344 -2.29 -1.00 -6.68
CA MET A 344 -1.15 -0.78 -7.57
C MET A 344 -1.34 -1.47 -8.92
N VAL A 345 -1.84 -2.71 -8.94
CA VAL A 345 -2.12 -3.44 -10.19
C VAL A 345 -3.27 -2.79 -10.97
N HIS A 346 -4.31 -2.29 -10.30
CA HIS A 346 -5.39 -1.52 -10.91
C HIS A 346 -4.86 -0.26 -11.62
N PHE A 347 -3.86 0.41 -11.03
CA PHE A 347 -3.13 1.51 -11.67
C PHE A 347 -2.22 1.04 -12.83
N GLY A 348 -1.83 -0.23 -12.80
CA GLY A 348 -1.09 -0.90 -13.87
C GLY A 348 0.34 -1.26 -13.54
N ALA A 349 0.69 -1.29 -12.25
CA ALA A 349 2.00 -1.70 -11.77
C ALA A 349 2.26 -3.19 -11.99
N VAL A 350 3.52 -3.52 -12.24
CA VAL A 350 4.04 -4.89 -12.14
C VAL A 350 4.55 -5.09 -10.72
N ILE A 351 4.08 -6.14 -10.03
CA ILE A 351 4.55 -6.48 -8.69
C ILE A 351 5.24 -7.84 -8.75
N VAL A 352 6.50 -7.90 -8.33
CA VAL A 352 7.29 -9.13 -8.25
C VAL A 352 7.73 -9.33 -6.80
N LYS A 353 7.42 -10.49 -6.21
CA LYS A 353 7.68 -10.77 -4.80
C LYS A 353 8.56 -12.00 -4.65
N PHE A 354 9.72 -11.85 -4.04
CA PHE A 354 10.69 -12.92 -3.86
C PHE A 354 10.81 -13.36 -2.41
N TRP A 355 10.66 -14.66 -2.17
CA TRP A 355 11.10 -15.30 -0.94
C TRP A 355 12.39 -16.08 -1.22
N LEU A 356 13.54 -15.58 -0.75
CA LEU A 356 14.82 -16.29 -0.90
C LEU A 356 14.95 -17.36 0.17
N HIS A 357 14.80 -18.61 -0.26
CA HIS A 357 14.81 -19.79 0.61
C HIS A 357 16.20 -20.43 0.66
N VAL A 358 16.67 -20.75 1.86
CA VAL A 358 17.86 -21.54 2.15
C VAL A 358 17.50 -22.52 3.25
N ASP A 359 18.23 -23.63 3.35
CA ASP A 359 18.08 -24.53 4.49
C ASP A 359 18.84 -24.04 5.73
N LYS A 360 18.59 -24.71 6.87
CA LYS A 360 19.23 -24.40 8.16
C LYS A 360 20.76 -24.50 8.06
N ASP A 361 21.30 -25.45 7.30
CA ASP A 361 22.75 -25.72 7.28
C ASP A 361 23.51 -24.69 6.45
N GLU A 362 22.99 -24.34 5.28
CA GLU A 362 23.51 -23.30 4.41
C GLU A 362 23.46 -21.93 5.11
N GLN A 363 22.38 -21.62 5.84
CA GLN A 363 22.34 -20.40 6.65
C GLN A 363 23.47 -20.38 7.68
N LEU A 364 23.68 -21.47 8.43
CA LEU A 364 24.74 -21.57 9.43
C LEU A 364 26.13 -21.43 8.81
N ARG A 365 26.35 -22.09 7.67
CA ARG A 365 27.60 -21.99 6.91
C ARG A 365 27.89 -20.55 6.51
N ARG A 366 26.87 -19.82 6.04
CA ARG A 366 26.99 -18.39 5.68
C ARG A 366 27.24 -17.49 6.89
N PHE A 367 26.62 -17.78 8.04
CA PHE A 367 26.86 -17.05 9.28
C PHE A 367 28.32 -17.19 9.72
N LYS A 368 28.84 -18.42 9.80
CA LYS A 368 30.25 -18.71 10.11
C LYS A 368 31.20 -18.03 9.11
N GLN A 369 30.88 -18.04 7.82
CA GLN A 369 31.69 -17.37 6.80
C GLN A 369 31.72 -15.83 6.98
N ARG A 370 30.59 -15.21 7.34
CA ARG A 370 30.51 -13.76 7.59
C ARG A 370 31.34 -13.33 8.80
N GLN A 371 31.34 -14.10 9.88
CA GLN A 371 32.16 -13.84 11.07
C GLN A 371 33.67 -13.83 10.75
N LYS A 372 34.11 -14.80 9.92
CA LYS A 372 35.50 -14.93 9.47
C LYS A 372 35.94 -13.82 8.51
N THR A 373 35.03 -13.29 7.70
CA THR A 373 35.37 -12.28 6.67
C THR A 373 35.30 -10.87 7.23
N ALA A 374 36.43 -10.18 7.39
CA ALA A 374 36.49 -8.82 7.97
C ALA A 374 35.48 -7.84 7.34
N ALA A 375 35.43 -7.77 6.00
CA ALA A 375 34.51 -6.88 5.27
C ALA A 375 33.01 -7.22 5.39
N LYS A 376 32.65 -8.39 5.96
CA LYS A 376 31.26 -8.84 6.13
C LYS A 376 30.86 -9.06 7.59
N ARG A 377 31.79 -8.85 8.54
CA ARG A 377 31.55 -9.09 9.97
C ARG A 377 30.44 -8.21 10.52
N TRP A 378 30.29 -6.98 10.02
CA TRP A 378 29.20 -6.08 10.38
C TRP A 378 27.80 -6.59 9.97
N LYS A 379 27.71 -7.59 9.08
CA LYS A 379 26.44 -8.18 8.59
C LYS A 379 25.92 -9.34 9.46
N ILE A 380 26.49 -9.55 10.63
CA ILE A 380 26.00 -10.55 11.57
C ILE A 380 26.00 -9.97 12.99
N THR A 381 24.87 -10.10 13.65
CA THR A 381 24.55 -9.52 14.95
C THR A 381 24.04 -10.61 15.88
N ALA A 382 23.90 -10.31 17.18
CA ALA A 382 23.27 -11.23 18.13
C ALA A 382 21.80 -11.53 17.77
N GLU A 383 21.12 -10.58 17.14
CA GLU A 383 19.74 -10.73 16.67
C GLU A 383 19.62 -11.81 15.58
N ASP A 384 20.57 -11.90 14.65
CA ASP A 384 20.56 -12.94 13.61
C ASP A 384 20.59 -14.37 14.20
N TRP A 385 21.31 -14.57 15.30
CA TRP A 385 21.38 -15.87 16.00
C TRP A 385 20.09 -16.18 16.74
N ARG A 386 19.51 -15.20 17.43
CA ARG A 386 18.20 -15.33 18.08
C ARG A 386 17.09 -15.63 17.07
N ASN A 387 17.08 -14.98 15.91
CA ASN A 387 16.10 -15.24 14.86
C ASN A 387 16.21 -16.67 14.32
N ARG A 388 17.43 -17.20 14.24
CA ARG A 388 17.68 -18.59 13.84
C ARG A 388 17.12 -19.60 14.84
N GLU A 389 17.18 -19.33 16.14
CA GLU A 389 16.56 -20.20 17.17
C GLU A 389 15.04 -20.28 17.00
N LYS A 390 14.42 -19.21 16.49
CA LYS A 390 12.98 -19.13 16.17
C LYS A 390 12.62 -19.65 14.78
N TRP A 391 13.48 -20.45 14.13
CA TRP A 391 13.27 -20.89 12.74
C TRP A 391 11.89 -21.46 12.47
N ASP A 392 11.39 -22.33 13.35
CA ASP A 392 10.12 -23.03 13.11
C ASP A 392 8.93 -22.07 13.20
N LEU A 393 9.00 -21.05 14.07
CA LEU A 393 8.00 -19.97 14.14
C LEU A 393 8.00 -19.13 12.86
N TYR A 394 9.19 -18.77 12.37
CA TYR A 394 9.31 -18.07 11.10
C TYR A 394 8.79 -18.93 9.94
N LYS A 395 9.13 -20.22 9.89
CA LYS A 395 8.68 -21.15 8.84
C LYS A 395 7.15 -21.13 8.73
N THR A 396 6.44 -21.26 9.85
CA THR A 396 4.97 -21.17 9.88
C THR A 396 4.46 -19.81 9.38
N ALA A 397 5.07 -18.71 9.82
CA ALA A 397 4.67 -17.37 9.39
C ALA A 397 4.88 -17.15 7.88
N ILE A 398 5.98 -17.67 7.32
CA ILE A 398 6.32 -17.59 5.89
C ILE A 398 5.36 -18.42 5.04
N GLU A 399 5.04 -19.64 5.46
CA GLU A 399 4.08 -20.49 4.76
C GLU A 399 2.70 -19.84 4.72
N GLU A 400 2.22 -19.33 5.86
CA GLU A 400 0.94 -18.61 5.93
C GLU A 400 0.95 -17.33 5.08
N MET A 401 2.06 -16.59 5.07
CA MET A 401 2.26 -15.44 4.19
C MET A 401 2.10 -15.83 2.72
N ILE A 402 2.84 -16.83 2.24
CA ILE A 402 2.78 -17.25 0.84
C ILE A 402 1.36 -17.72 0.49
N THR A 403 0.74 -18.55 1.33
CA THR A 403 -0.60 -19.08 1.07
C THR A 403 -1.66 -17.98 1.00
N ARG A 404 -1.61 -16.98 1.90
CA ARG A 404 -2.65 -15.94 1.99
C ARG A 404 -2.44 -14.75 1.05
N THR A 405 -1.23 -14.58 0.51
CA THR A 405 -0.88 -13.38 -0.27
C THR A 405 -0.24 -13.67 -1.63
N SER A 406 -0.07 -14.94 -2.01
CA SER A 406 0.28 -15.29 -3.39
C SER A 406 -0.98 -15.24 -4.26
N THR A 407 -1.35 -14.04 -4.70
CA THR A 407 -2.54 -13.81 -5.54
C THR A 407 -2.22 -13.98 -7.03
N PRO A 408 -3.23 -14.17 -7.90
CA PRO A 408 -3.01 -14.26 -9.34
C PRO A 408 -2.37 -13.01 -9.97
N PHE A 409 -2.56 -11.84 -9.34
CA PHE A 409 -2.06 -10.56 -9.83
C PHE A 409 -0.72 -10.14 -9.19
N ALA A 410 -0.36 -10.72 -8.05
CA ALA A 410 0.92 -10.52 -7.38
C ALA A 410 1.36 -11.85 -6.74
N PRO A 411 1.87 -12.81 -7.53
CA PRO A 411 2.28 -14.11 -7.00
C PRO A 411 3.59 -14.01 -6.21
N TRP A 412 3.79 -14.94 -5.27
CA TRP A 412 5.08 -15.14 -4.64
C TRP A 412 5.97 -16.06 -5.47
N THR A 413 7.23 -15.69 -5.63
CA THR A 413 8.27 -16.54 -6.21
C THR A 413 9.21 -16.99 -5.11
N VAL A 414 9.16 -18.29 -4.78
CA VAL A 414 10.14 -18.92 -3.91
C VAL A 414 11.42 -19.19 -4.71
N VAL A 415 12.54 -18.66 -4.23
CA VAL A 415 13.85 -18.71 -4.91
C VAL A 415 14.77 -19.65 -4.14
N GLU A 416 15.24 -20.70 -4.80
CA GLU A 416 16.21 -21.69 -4.36
C GLU A 416 17.56 -21.00 -4.16
N SER A 417 17.81 -20.52 -2.95
CA SER A 417 18.89 -19.58 -2.68
C SER A 417 20.15 -20.21 -2.10
N ASN A 418 20.20 -21.54 -2.01
CA ASN A 418 21.41 -22.27 -1.62
C ASN A 418 22.58 -21.96 -2.57
N CYS A 419 22.35 -22.07 -3.88
CA CYS A 419 23.27 -21.56 -4.89
C CYS A 419 22.96 -20.09 -5.22
N LYS A 420 23.86 -19.17 -4.83
CA LYS A 420 23.69 -17.73 -5.10
C LYS A 420 23.66 -17.41 -6.58
N TRP A 421 24.36 -18.16 -7.42
CA TRP A 421 24.40 -17.92 -8.87
C TRP A 421 23.06 -18.26 -9.52
N TYR A 422 22.50 -19.42 -9.17
CA TYR A 422 21.17 -19.82 -9.61
C TYR A 422 20.10 -18.81 -9.18
N ALA A 423 20.08 -18.44 -7.89
CA ALA A 423 19.10 -17.49 -7.36
C ALA A 423 19.08 -16.15 -8.12
N ARG A 424 20.26 -15.59 -8.43
CA ARG A 424 20.37 -14.31 -9.14
C ARG A 424 19.77 -14.38 -10.54
N VAL A 425 20.08 -15.45 -11.28
CA VAL A 425 19.55 -15.65 -12.63
C VAL A 425 18.03 -15.84 -12.57
N LYS A 426 17.52 -16.69 -11.66
CA LYS A 426 16.08 -16.89 -11.48
C LYS A 426 15.35 -15.59 -11.19
N THR A 427 15.87 -14.76 -10.28
CA THR A 427 15.24 -13.46 -9.97
C THR A 427 15.21 -12.50 -11.14
N LEU A 428 16.28 -12.45 -11.96
CA LEU A 428 16.31 -11.64 -13.18
C LEU A 428 15.28 -12.12 -14.19
N GLU A 429 15.24 -13.44 -14.44
CA GLU A 429 14.30 -14.07 -15.36
C GLU A 429 12.84 -13.80 -14.96
N THR A 430 12.50 -13.98 -13.68
CA THR A 430 11.14 -13.69 -13.18
C THR A 430 10.74 -12.23 -13.35
N VAL A 431 11.66 -11.27 -13.13
CA VAL A 431 11.37 -9.85 -13.33
C VAL A 431 11.14 -9.53 -14.80
N ILE A 432 12.00 -10.06 -15.68
CA ILE A 432 11.88 -9.90 -17.14
C ILE A 432 10.53 -10.45 -17.62
N GLU A 433 10.19 -11.68 -17.26
CA GLU A 433 8.93 -12.33 -17.65
C GLU A 433 7.70 -11.53 -17.18
N ALA A 434 7.71 -11.03 -15.94
CA ALA A 434 6.62 -10.24 -15.38
C ALA A 434 6.43 -8.91 -16.12
N ILE A 435 7.53 -8.23 -16.47
CA ILE A 435 7.49 -6.98 -17.24
C ILE A 435 7.01 -7.27 -18.67
N GLU A 436 7.56 -8.27 -19.35
CA GLU A 436 7.19 -8.62 -20.72
C GLU A 436 5.71 -8.99 -20.83
N LYS A 437 5.20 -9.81 -19.91
CA LYS A 437 3.78 -10.14 -19.82
C LYS A 437 2.92 -8.87 -19.75
N ARG A 438 3.30 -7.91 -18.90
CA ARG A 438 2.57 -6.65 -18.75
C ARG A 438 2.64 -5.78 -20.00
N LEU A 439 3.80 -5.72 -20.66
CA LEU A 439 3.98 -4.95 -21.88
C LEU A 439 3.22 -5.53 -23.07
N ALA A 440 2.98 -6.85 -23.07
CA ALA A 440 2.16 -7.53 -24.07
C ALA A 440 0.66 -7.24 -23.91
N GLU A 441 0.15 -7.16 -22.67
CA GLU A 441 -1.26 -6.81 -22.37
C GLU A 441 -1.66 -5.38 -22.76
N LYS A 442 -0.67 -4.48 -22.94
CA LYS A 442 -0.87 -3.07 -23.30
C LYS A 442 -0.76 -2.81 -24.82
N LYS A 443 -0.52 -3.83 -25.64
CA LYS A 443 -0.71 -3.75 -27.10
C LYS A 443 -2.21 -3.79 -27.41
#